data_AF-A0A921L1J4-F1
#
_entry.id   AF-A0A921L1J4-F1
#
_cell.length_a   1.000
_cell.length_b   1.000
_cell.length_c   1.000
_cell.angle_alpha   90.00
_cell.angle_beta   90.00
_cell.angle_gamma   90.00
#
_symmetry.space_group_name_H-M   'P 1'
#
loop_
_entity.id
_entity.type
_entity.pdbx_description
1 polymer ?
#
loop_
_entity_poly.entity_id
_entity_poly.type
_entity_poly.pdbx_seq_one_letter_code
_entity_poly.pdbx_strand_id
1 'polypeptide(L)'
;MTSEQIYQFLPPNLRSFFLIESSLTSNASPVQQSIQAFAEAVRLLFSVASPTKVVTVVFAGREVTIEISAAEFTHKLIPPTLHLTLNHHTIYLDVVSAIQYNYEEQVACYLEELVHAFMNTSDEMLTHKIVELLYPKVTFNGITFQKLVNDLP
;
A
#
# COMPACT_ATOMS: atom_id res chain seq x y z
N MET A 1 13.75 -7.25 -4.24
CA MET A 1 13.59 -7.27 -2.78
C MET A 1 12.69 -8.45 -2.44
N THR A 2 13.13 -9.38 -1.59
CA THR A 2 12.36 -10.61 -1.29
C THR A 2 11.23 -10.36 -0.29
N SER A 3 10.26 -11.27 -0.21
CA SER A 3 9.19 -11.22 0.77
C SER A 3 9.71 -11.17 2.21
N GLU A 4 10.74 -11.96 2.56
CA GLU A 4 11.35 -11.96 3.91
C GLU A 4 11.99 -10.63 4.26
N GLN A 5 12.59 -9.95 3.28
CA GLN A 5 13.18 -8.62 3.46
C GLN A 5 12.10 -7.58 3.76
N ILE A 6 10.95 -7.66 3.06
CA ILE A 6 9.82 -6.75 3.27
C ILE A 6 9.22 -6.93 4.67
N TYR A 7 9.08 -8.16 5.16
CA TYR A 7 8.60 -8.42 6.53
C TYR A 7 9.43 -7.72 7.61
N GLN A 8 10.72 -7.44 7.37
CA GLN A 8 11.56 -6.75 8.36
C GLN A 8 11.14 -5.29 8.58
N PHE A 9 10.46 -4.67 7.62
CA PHE A 9 9.94 -3.30 7.77
C PHE A 9 8.66 -3.26 8.63
N LEU A 10 7.96 -4.38 8.77
CA LEU A 10 6.73 -4.46 9.54
C LEU A 10 6.98 -4.64 11.04
N PRO A 11 6.21 -3.97 11.91
CA PRO A 11 6.23 -4.21 13.35
C PRO A 11 5.99 -5.69 13.67
N PRO A 12 6.80 -6.33 14.55
CA PRO A 12 6.71 -7.77 14.80
C PRO A 12 5.31 -8.26 15.19
N ASN A 13 4.58 -7.48 15.99
CA ASN A 13 3.22 -7.79 16.45
C ASN A 13 2.15 -7.72 15.36
N LEU A 14 2.47 -7.15 14.20
CA LEU A 14 1.53 -7.02 13.08
C LEU A 14 1.81 -8.01 11.95
N ARG A 15 2.99 -8.64 11.92
CA ARG A 15 3.44 -9.52 10.81
C ARG A 15 2.48 -10.66 10.51
N SER A 16 1.81 -11.23 11.52
CA SER A 16 0.87 -12.34 11.37
C SER A 16 -0.41 -11.98 10.62
N PHE A 17 -0.71 -10.70 10.44
CA PHE A 17 -1.89 -10.21 9.71
C PHE A 17 -1.60 -9.95 8.23
N PHE A 18 -0.38 -10.24 7.78
CA PHE A 18 0.05 -10.02 6.41
C PHE A 18 0.63 -11.28 5.81
N LEU A 19 0.20 -11.63 4.60
CA LEU A 19 0.88 -12.57 3.72
C LEU A 19 1.57 -11.75 2.63
N ILE A 20 2.89 -11.57 2.76
CA ILE A 20 3.67 -10.76 1.82
C ILE A 20 4.20 -11.63 0.69
N GLU A 21 3.85 -11.23 -0.54
CA GLU A 21 4.42 -11.76 -1.78
C GLU A 21 5.19 -10.66 -2.49
N SER A 22 6.33 -10.99 -3.10
CA SER A 22 7.14 -10.02 -3.82
C SER A 22 7.70 -10.60 -5.10
N SER A 23 7.47 -9.89 -6.21
CA SER A 23 8.11 -10.13 -7.50
C SER A 23 9.17 -9.07 -7.83
N LEU A 24 9.51 -8.20 -6.86
CA LEU A 24 10.46 -7.11 -7.07
C LEU A 24 11.87 -7.64 -7.33
N THR A 25 12.43 -7.31 -8.48
CA THR A 25 13.80 -7.70 -8.86
C THR A 25 14.88 -6.78 -8.29
N SER A 26 14.53 -5.55 -7.90
CA SER A 26 15.45 -4.55 -7.37
C SER A 26 15.35 -4.41 -5.85
N ASN A 27 16.46 -4.03 -5.19
CA ASN A 27 16.53 -3.63 -3.79
C ASN A 27 17.12 -2.22 -3.63
N ALA A 28 17.07 -1.40 -4.70
CA ALA A 28 17.60 -0.04 -4.71
C ALA A 28 16.89 0.87 -3.69
N SER A 29 17.57 1.96 -3.30
CA SER A 29 17.07 2.91 -2.28
C SER A 29 15.63 3.40 -2.51
N PRO A 30 15.17 3.76 -3.72
CA PRO A 30 13.77 4.17 -3.94
C PRO A 30 12.76 3.06 -3.63
N VAL A 31 13.08 1.81 -3.97
CA VAL A 31 12.24 0.65 -3.65
C VAL A 31 12.15 0.48 -2.13
N GLN A 32 13.29 0.54 -1.43
CA GLN A 32 13.29 0.44 0.03
C GLN A 32 12.48 1.57 0.68
N GLN A 33 12.59 2.80 0.18
CA GLN A 33 11.81 3.95 0.64
C GLN A 33 10.31 3.72 0.44
N SER A 34 9.90 3.14 -0.69
CA SER A 34 8.51 2.79 -0.92
C SER A 34 8.01 1.70 0.05
N ILE A 35 8.83 0.70 0.38
CA ILE A 35 8.47 -0.30 1.39
C ILE A 35 8.39 0.34 2.79
N GLN A 36 9.24 1.33 3.10
CA GLN A 36 9.15 2.12 4.33
C GLN A 36 7.84 2.93 4.38
N ALA A 37 7.41 3.50 3.26
CA ALA A 37 6.14 4.21 3.16
C ALA A 37 4.95 3.26 3.45
N PHE A 38 4.98 2.04 2.91
CA PHE A 38 3.99 1.02 3.27
C PHE A 38 4.01 0.68 4.76
N ALA A 39 5.19 0.47 5.34
CA ALA A 39 5.30 0.20 6.78
C ALA A 39 4.81 1.38 7.64
N GLU A 40 4.96 2.62 7.16
CA GLU A 40 4.36 3.80 7.80
C GLU A 40 2.83 3.77 7.73
N ALA A 41 2.25 3.47 6.58
CA ALA A 41 0.81 3.31 6.42
C ALA A 41 0.25 2.24 7.38
N VAL A 42 0.92 1.08 7.49
CA VAL A 42 0.58 0.03 8.46
C VAL A 42 0.60 0.56 9.89
N ARG A 43 1.66 1.28 10.29
CA ARG A 43 1.75 1.88 11.64
C ARG A 43 0.65 2.88 11.90
N LEU A 44 0.32 3.73 10.93
CA LEU A 44 -0.72 4.76 11.06
C LEU A 44 -2.09 4.10 11.29
N LEU A 45 -2.49 3.16 10.43
CA LEU A 45 -3.78 2.48 10.58
C LEU A 45 -3.89 1.75 11.92
N PHE A 46 -2.89 0.94 12.28
CA PHE A 46 -2.96 0.13 13.49
C PHE A 46 -2.57 0.87 14.77
N SER A 47 -2.31 2.18 14.69
CA SER A 47 -2.26 3.04 15.87
C SER A 47 -3.65 3.35 16.43
N VAL A 48 -4.70 3.23 15.59
CA VAL A 48 -6.09 3.55 15.97
C VAL A 48 -7.06 2.40 15.77
N ALA A 49 -6.68 1.38 14.99
CA ALA A 49 -7.49 0.20 14.72
C ALA A 49 -6.75 -1.09 15.12
N SER A 50 -7.51 -2.12 15.51
CA SER A 50 -6.94 -3.46 15.68
C SER A 50 -7.12 -4.27 14.39
N PRO A 51 -6.09 -5.00 13.92
CA PRO A 51 -6.27 -5.90 12.78
C PRO A 51 -7.21 -7.05 13.15
N THR A 52 -8.16 -7.37 12.26
CA THR A 52 -9.18 -8.40 12.50
C THR A 52 -9.10 -9.59 11.54
N LYS A 53 -8.25 -9.50 10.52
CA LYS A 53 -8.08 -10.54 9.49
C LYS A 53 -6.66 -10.52 8.94
N VAL A 54 -6.31 -11.58 8.22
CA VAL A 54 -5.09 -11.65 7.42
C VAL A 54 -5.37 -11.02 6.06
N VAL A 55 -4.41 -10.30 5.48
CA VAL A 55 -4.48 -9.70 4.14
C VAL A 55 -3.22 -10.09 3.36
N THR A 56 -3.40 -10.53 2.13
CA THR A 56 -2.29 -10.76 1.20
C THR A 56 -1.87 -9.44 0.57
N VAL A 57 -0.57 -9.13 0.58
CA VAL A 57 -0.03 -7.93 -0.05
C VAL A 57 1.05 -8.34 -1.03
N VAL A 58 0.83 -8.02 -2.31
CA VAL A 58 1.71 -8.37 -3.41
C VAL A 58 2.46 -7.11 -3.85
N PHE A 59 3.78 -7.12 -3.65
CA PHE A 59 4.68 -6.06 -4.10
C PHE A 59 5.25 -6.40 -5.47
N ALA A 60 4.92 -5.59 -6.46
CA ALA A 60 5.20 -5.90 -7.86
C ALA A 60 5.53 -4.65 -8.69
N GLY A 61 5.91 -4.88 -9.95
CA GLY A 61 5.73 -3.88 -11.00
C GLY A 61 4.33 -3.97 -11.62
N ARG A 62 4.08 -3.17 -12.65
CA ARG A 62 2.78 -3.02 -13.33
C ARG A 62 2.15 -4.31 -13.88
N GLU A 63 2.96 -5.31 -14.16
CA GLU A 63 2.51 -6.64 -14.60
C GLU A 63 3.09 -7.67 -13.64
N VAL A 64 2.23 -8.51 -13.09
CA VAL A 64 2.66 -9.65 -12.29
C VAL A 64 1.96 -10.90 -12.73
N THR A 65 2.76 -11.96 -12.74
CA THR A 65 2.28 -13.32 -12.66
C THR A 65 2.57 -13.81 -11.24
N ILE A 66 1.52 -14.14 -10.49
CA ILE A 66 1.66 -14.86 -9.23
C ILE A 66 1.14 -16.28 -9.41
N GLU A 67 1.93 -17.24 -8.92
CA GLU A 67 1.47 -18.62 -8.77
C GLU A 67 0.84 -18.79 -7.39
N ILE A 68 -0.44 -19.14 -7.36
CA ILE A 68 -1.14 -19.51 -6.12
C ILE A 68 -1.50 -20.98 -6.23
N SER A 69 -0.78 -21.83 -5.48
CA SER A 69 -0.92 -23.29 -5.53
C SER A 69 -0.67 -23.87 -6.93
N ALA A 70 -1.71 -24.33 -7.64
CA ALA A 70 -1.61 -24.91 -8.99
C ALA A 70 -2.22 -23.99 -10.07
N ALA A 71 -2.41 -22.72 -9.75
CA ALA A 71 -3.00 -21.73 -10.64
C ALA A 71 -2.04 -20.55 -10.85
N GLU A 72 -1.87 -20.17 -12.11
CA GLU A 72 -1.13 -18.98 -12.52
C GLU A 72 -2.14 -17.83 -12.69
N PHE A 73 -1.92 -16.73 -11.98
CA PHE A 73 -2.71 -15.51 -12.12
C PHE A 73 -1.83 -14.40 -12.68
N THR A 74 -2.08 -14.03 -13.93
CA THR A 74 -1.49 -12.83 -14.53
C THR A 74 -2.45 -11.66 -14.36
N HIS A 75 -1.97 -10.59 -13.75
CA HIS A 75 -2.69 -9.32 -13.71
C HIS A 75 -1.82 -8.19 -14.26
N LYS A 76 -2.49 -7.23 -14.89
CA LYS A 76 -1.87 -6.03 -15.45
C LYS A 76 -2.66 -4.81 -15.01
N LEU A 77 -2.01 -3.92 -14.26
CA LEU A 77 -2.61 -2.65 -13.88
C LEU A 77 -2.59 -1.71 -15.09
N ILE A 78 -3.77 -1.27 -15.51
CA ILE A 78 -3.93 -0.33 -16.63
C ILE A 78 -3.77 1.10 -16.08
N PRO A 79 -2.92 1.96 -16.68
CA PRO A 79 -2.76 3.34 -16.25
C PRO A 79 -4.11 4.09 -16.18
N PRO A 80 -4.31 4.99 -15.19
CA PRO A 80 -3.33 5.52 -14.23
C PRO A 80 -3.21 4.72 -12.91
N THR A 81 -3.86 3.56 -12.80
CA THR A 81 -3.96 2.76 -11.56
C THR A 81 -2.59 2.39 -10.97
N LEU A 82 -2.37 2.72 -9.70
CA LEU A 82 -1.11 2.43 -8.97
C LEU A 82 -1.21 1.22 -8.04
N HIS A 83 -2.43 0.89 -7.63
CA HIS A 83 -2.70 -0.20 -6.70
C HIS A 83 -4.15 -0.69 -6.87
N LEU A 84 -4.43 -1.89 -6.38
CA LEU A 84 -5.76 -2.48 -6.44
C LEU A 84 -5.99 -3.41 -5.26
N THR A 85 -7.10 -3.23 -4.55
CA THR A 85 -7.59 -4.19 -3.56
C THR A 85 -8.68 -5.08 -4.16
N LEU A 86 -8.44 -6.40 -4.19
CA LEU A 86 -9.42 -7.40 -4.59
C LEU A 86 -10.04 -8.08 -3.37
N ASN A 87 -11.38 -8.12 -3.34
CA ASN A 87 -12.20 -8.78 -2.31
C ASN A 87 -11.86 -8.36 -0.87
N HIS A 88 -11.33 -7.15 -0.67
CA HIS A 88 -10.84 -6.66 0.62
C HIS A 88 -9.83 -7.61 1.31
N HIS A 89 -9.14 -8.47 0.54
CA HIS A 89 -8.26 -9.50 1.10
C HIS A 89 -6.91 -9.58 0.42
N THR A 90 -6.81 -9.11 -0.82
CA THR A 90 -5.55 -9.05 -1.57
C THR A 90 -5.30 -7.64 -2.05
N ILE A 91 -4.18 -7.04 -1.66
CA ILE A 91 -3.72 -5.72 -2.10
C ILE A 91 -2.57 -5.92 -3.09
N TYR A 92 -2.68 -5.32 -4.26
CA TYR A 92 -1.62 -5.27 -5.27
C TYR A 92 -0.99 -3.87 -5.27
N LEU A 93 0.32 -3.81 -5.11
CA LEU A 93 1.08 -2.57 -5.03
C LEU A 93 2.08 -2.49 -6.18
N ASP A 94 1.87 -1.57 -7.14
CA ASP A 94 2.84 -1.26 -8.19
C ASP A 94 3.92 -0.32 -7.63
N VAL A 95 4.93 -0.93 -7.02
CA VAL A 95 6.05 -0.21 -6.42
C VAL A 95 6.82 0.59 -7.47
N VAL A 96 6.89 0.10 -8.72
CA VAL A 96 7.62 0.78 -9.79
C VAL A 96 6.96 2.10 -10.18
N SER A 97 5.63 2.14 -10.18
CA SER A 97 4.90 3.39 -10.38
C SER A 97 4.91 4.26 -9.12
N ALA A 98 4.78 3.66 -7.93
CA ALA A 98 4.74 4.39 -6.66
C ALA A 98 6.03 5.19 -6.38
N ILE A 99 7.22 4.68 -6.74
CA ILE A 99 8.49 5.41 -6.54
C ILE A 99 8.59 6.72 -7.33
N GLN A 100 7.68 6.98 -8.29
CA GLN A 100 7.63 8.26 -9.01
C GLN A 100 6.94 9.37 -8.21
N TYR A 101 6.24 9.01 -7.13
CA TYR A 101 5.55 9.94 -6.24
C TYR A 101 6.43 10.31 -5.04
N ASN A 102 6.11 11.41 -4.37
CA ASN A 102 6.80 11.77 -3.14
C ASN A 102 6.45 10.80 -2.00
N TYR A 103 7.30 10.75 -0.97
CA TYR A 103 7.13 9.80 0.13
C TYR A 103 5.74 9.89 0.79
N GLU A 104 5.28 11.11 1.08
CA GLU A 104 3.98 11.33 1.72
C GLU A 104 2.81 10.83 0.85
N GLU A 105 2.91 10.99 -0.46
CA GLU A 105 1.90 10.52 -1.42
C GLU A 105 1.90 8.99 -1.47
N GLN A 106 3.07 8.36 -1.45
CA GLN A 106 3.19 6.89 -1.35
C GLN A 106 2.54 6.37 -0.06
N VAL A 107 2.81 6.99 1.09
CA VAL A 107 2.19 6.61 2.38
C VAL A 107 0.67 6.68 2.29
N ALA A 108 0.13 7.77 1.73
CA ALA A 108 -1.32 7.95 1.60
C ALA A 108 -1.97 6.91 0.69
N CYS A 109 -1.39 6.66 -0.49
CA CYS A 109 -1.83 5.64 -1.43
C CYS A 109 -1.81 4.23 -0.81
N TYR A 110 -0.78 3.89 -0.02
CA TYR A 110 -0.76 2.60 0.68
C TYR A 110 -1.75 2.52 1.83
N LEU A 111 -1.99 3.64 2.51
CA LEU A 111 -2.94 3.72 3.61
C LEU A 111 -4.38 3.56 3.11
N GLU A 112 -4.70 4.13 1.95
CA GLU A 112 -5.98 3.97 1.25
C GLU A 112 -6.33 2.49 1.05
N GLU A 113 -5.43 1.72 0.43
CA GLU A 113 -5.63 0.30 0.19
C GLU A 113 -5.76 -0.51 1.50
N LEU A 114 -5.00 -0.14 2.53
CA LEU A 114 -5.11 -0.77 3.83
C LEU A 114 -6.45 -0.46 4.50
N VAL A 115 -7.00 0.75 4.32
CA VAL A 115 -8.34 1.11 4.80
C VAL A 115 -9.40 0.28 4.07
N HIS A 116 -9.34 0.21 2.73
CA HIS A 116 -10.23 -0.66 1.96
C HIS A 116 -10.18 -2.10 2.44
N ALA A 117 -8.97 -2.66 2.57
CA ALA A 117 -8.80 -4.03 3.00
C ALA A 117 -9.29 -4.23 4.44
N PHE A 118 -8.74 -3.54 5.44
CA PHE A 118 -9.01 -3.86 6.85
C PHE A 118 -10.34 -3.31 7.38
N MET A 119 -10.87 -2.23 6.82
CA MET A 119 -12.14 -1.63 7.24
C MET A 119 -13.33 -2.06 6.37
N ASN A 120 -13.09 -2.83 5.29
CA ASN A 120 -14.11 -3.26 4.32
C ASN A 120 -14.90 -2.08 3.74
N THR A 121 -14.22 -0.98 3.43
CA THR A 121 -14.86 0.18 2.81
C THR A 121 -14.86 0.02 1.29
N SER A 122 -15.98 0.38 0.65
CA SER A 122 -16.10 0.46 -0.80
C SER A 122 -16.53 1.85 -1.28
N ASP A 123 -16.69 2.79 -0.33
CA ASP A 123 -16.99 4.20 -0.61
C ASP A 123 -15.67 4.97 -0.64
N GLU A 124 -15.24 5.35 -1.84
CA GLU A 124 -14.00 6.09 -2.08
C GLU A 124 -13.94 7.41 -1.31
N MET A 125 -15.05 8.15 -1.24
CA MET A 125 -15.06 9.43 -0.52
C MET A 125 -14.87 9.23 0.98
N LEU A 126 -15.45 8.16 1.55
CA LEU A 126 -15.22 7.81 2.94
C LEU A 126 -13.76 7.37 3.15
N THR A 127 -13.22 6.52 2.28
CA THR A 127 -11.82 6.09 2.35
C THR A 127 -10.88 7.28 2.32
N HIS A 128 -11.01 8.20 1.36
CA HIS A 128 -10.14 9.38 1.28
C HIS A 128 -10.18 10.23 2.55
N LYS A 129 -11.37 10.44 3.13
CA LYS A 129 -11.51 11.16 4.41
C LYS A 129 -10.82 10.44 5.55
N ILE A 130 -10.92 9.11 5.62
CA ILE A 130 -10.20 8.32 6.62
C ILE A 130 -8.69 8.51 6.44
N VAL A 131 -8.17 8.43 5.20
CA VAL A 131 -6.76 8.63 4.91
C VAL A 131 -6.29 10.04 5.33
N GLU A 132 -7.02 11.09 4.97
CA GLU A 132 -6.68 12.48 5.37
C GLU A 132 -6.72 12.69 6.90
N LEU A 133 -7.63 12.01 7.60
CA LEU A 133 -7.69 12.04 9.07
C LEU A 133 -6.50 11.31 9.72
N LEU A 134 -6.08 10.18 9.16
CA LEU A 134 -4.97 9.38 9.67
C LEU A 134 -3.61 9.96 9.26
N TYR A 135 -3.53 10.65 8.12
CA TYR A 135 -2.30 11.20 7.57
C TYR A 135 -2.49 12.65 7.07
N PRO A 136 -2.52 13.64 7.98
CA PRO A 136 -2.84 15.04 7.65
C PRO A 136 -1.72 15.78 6.90
N LYS A 137 -0.75 15.06 6.34
CA LYS A 137 0.32 15.61 5.49
C LYS A 137 -0.06 15.62 4.01
N VAL A 138 -1.21 15.04 3.65
CA VAL A 138 -1.71 14.98 2.28
C VAL A 138 -3.14 15.50 2.20
N THR A 139 -3.58 15.79 0.98
CA THR A 139 -4.99 15.98 0.67
C THR A 139 -5.34 15.29 -0.65
N PHE A 140 -6.58 14.82 -0.79
CA PHE A 140 -7.09 14.25 -2.02
C PHE A 140 -7.67 15.34 -2.91
N ASN A 141 -7.17 15.46 -4.15
CA ASN A 141 -7.58 16.52 -5.07
C ASN A 141 -8.67 16.11 -6.06
N GLY A 142 -9.29 14.94 -5.89
CA GLY A 142 -10.25 14.36 -6.83
C GLY A 142 -9.65 13.33 -7.79
N ILE A 143 -8.31 13.26 -7.87
CA ILE A 143 -7.58 12.33 -8.76
C ILE A 143 -6.57 11.50 -7.96
N THR A 144 -5.81 12.14 -7.08
CA THR A 144 -4.74 11.50 -6.30
C THR A 144 -4.54 12.23 -4.97
N PHE A 145 -3.89 11.56 -4.03
CA PHE A 145 -3.29 12.25 -2.89
C PHE A 145 -2.11 13.11 -3.35
N GLN A 146 -2.03 14.31 -2.78
CA GLN A 146 -0.93 15.24 -2.97
C GLN A 146 -0.39 15.65 -1.60
N LYS A 147 0.94 15.74 -1.50
CA LYS A 147 1.58 16.30 -0.32
C LYS A 147 1.11 17.74 -0.11
N LEU A 148 0.71 18.06 1.12
CA LEU A 148 0.51 19.44 1.52
C LEU A 148 1.87 20.13 1.59
N VAL A 149 2.04 21.14 0.73
CA VAL A 149 3.13 22.09 0.86
C VAL A 149 2.77 22.97 2.05
N ASN A 150 3.42 22.76 3.18
CA ASN A 150 3.35 23.73 4.27
C ASN A 150 4.03 25.02 3.77
N ASP A 151 3.26 25.92 3.19
CA ASP A 151 3.58 27.34 3.21
C ASP A 151 3.42 27.80 4.66
N LEU A 152 4.41 27.48 5.49
CA LEU A 152 4.61 28.21 6.74
C LEU A 152 5.33 29.51 6.37
N PRO A 153 4.74 30.69 6.60
CA PRO A 153 5.45 31.96 6.55
C PRO A 153 6.58 32.03 7.59
#